data_AF-A0A7S0AZ01-F1
#
_entry.id   AF-A0A7S0AZ01-F1
#
_cell.length_a   1.000
_cell.length_b   1.000
_cell.length_c   1.000
_cell.angle_alpha   90.00
_cell.angle_beta   90.00
_cell.angle_gamma   90.00
#
_symmetry.space_group_name_H-M   'P 1'
#
loop_
_entity.id
_entity.type
_entity.pdbx_description
1 polymer ?
#
loop_
_entity_poly.entity_id
_entity_poly.type
_entity_poly.pdbx_seq_one_letter_code
_entity_poly.pdbx_strand_id
1 'polypeptide(L)'
;DLITRLEAEIKDLTAQIDANTEEVKEIDAQLVEAKEQRDQEHAQYLVAKKDDEDAKALVEDARVVLTNFYQENGLALSLTQRRQKQPEVVAGQAPPPPPKTWDEPYGGKTGEASGIVAVLAMIKEDIQKDLDNTQAAEDKAARLYTETKQTLEDDKKRLNELITELELEKGNKGVTVSDTKGDRSAEKDTLDALMRKIGDAEPGCNFFTVKFPIRSKNRQIEMDGLEKAKAVLMGATFATPEDPTRPIVPGDALLQHVKQHRQ
;
A
#
# COMPACT_ATOMS: atom_id res chain seq x y z
N ASP A 1 -19.24 -9.30 18.95
CA ASP A 1 -19.12 -10.76 18.67
C ASP A 1 -18.22 -10.94 17.44
N LEU A 2 -18.08 -12.17 16.90
CA LEU A 2 -17.21 -12.44 15.75
C LEU A 2 -17.53 -11.55 14.54
N ILE A 3 -18.82 -11.33 14.24
CA ILE A 3 -19.27 -10.50 13.13
C ILE A 3 -18.78 -9.06 13.32
N THR A 4 -19.01 -8.48 14.51
CA THR A 4 -18.58 -7.11 14.81
C THR A 4 -17.07 -6.92 14.65
N ARG A 5 -16.28 -7.92 15.08
CA ARG A 5 -14.82 -7.87 14.96
C ARG A 5 -14.39 -7.90 13.49
N LEU A 6 -14.92 -8.83 12.70
CA LEU A 6 -14.59 -8.94 11.28
C LEU A 6 -15.04 -7.72 10.48
N GLU A 7 -16.21 -7.13 10.79
CA GLU A 7 -16.66 -5.88 10.18
C GLU A 7 -15.71 -4.71 10.48
N ALA A 8 -15.16 -4.64 11.70
CA ALA A 8 -14.15 -3.64 12.04
C ALA A 8 -12.82 -3.86 11.28
N GLU A 9 -12.36 -5.12 11.18
CA GLU A 9 -11.16 -5.46 10.38
C GLU A 9 -11.35 -5.16 8.89
N ILE A 10 -12.52 -5.44 8.31
CA ILE A 10 -12.85 -5.08 6.92
C ILE A 10 -12.78 -3.57 6.71
N LYS A 11 -13.24 -2.79 7.68
CA LYS A 11 -13.17 -1.33 7.63
C LYS A 11 -11.72 -0.85 7.64
N ASP A 12 -10.88 -1.43 8.49
CA ASP A 12 -9.45 -1.10 8.56
C ASP A 12 -8.72 -1.47 7.26
N LEU A 13 -8.93 -2.68 6.76
CA LEU A 13 -8.39 -3.11 5.46
C LEU A 13 -8.83 -2.19 4.32
N THR A 14 -10.07 -1.71 4.34
CA THR A 14 -10.55 -0.74 3.34
C THR A 14 -9.78 0.58 3.42
N ALA A 15 -9.56 1.10 4.63
CA ALA A 15 -8.78 2.32 4.80
C ALA A 15 -7.32 2.16 4.35
N GLN A 16 -6.71 0.99 4.58
CA GLN A 16 -5.36 0.68 4.10
C GLN A 16 -5.30 0.59 2.56
N ILE A 17 -6.29 -0.05 1.92
CA ILE A 17 -6.40 -0.10 0.45
C ILE A 17 -6.53 1.31 -0.12
N ASP A 18 -7.40 2.14 0.46
CA ASP A 18 -7.62 3.51 0.01
C ASP A 18 -6.32 4.34 0.13
N ALA A 19 -5.62 4.23 1.26
CA ALA A 19 -4.35 4.92 1.48
C ALA A 19 -3.27 4.50 0.47
N ASN A 20 -3.08 3.20 0.26
CA ASN A 20 -2.11 2.68 -0.72
C ASN A 20 -2.48 3.09 -2.16
N THR A 21 -3.78 3.18 -2.46
CA THR A 21 -4.27 3.62 -3.77
C THR A 21 -3.97 5.09 -4.02
N GLU A 22 -4.08 5.95 -2.99
CA GLU A 22 -3.65 7.35 -3.10
C GLU A 22 -2.12 7.45 -3.26
N GLU A 23 -1.33 6.67 -2.53
CA GLU A 23 0.13 6.65 -2.70
C GLU A 23 0.54 6.23 -4.12
N VAL A 24 -0.15 5.26 -4.73
CA VAL A 24 0.05 4.90 -6.14
C VAL A 24 -0.23 6.08 -7.09
N LYS A 25 -1.28 6.87 -6.83
CA LYS A 25 -1.57 8.07 -7.64
C LYS A 25 -0.52 9.14 -7.47
N GLU A 26 -0.01 9.34 -6.26
CA GLU A 26 1.09 10.28 -5.99
C GLU A 26 2.36 9.86 -6.73
N ILE A 27 2.71 8.58 -6.71
CA ILE A 27 3.85 8.05 -7.48
C ILE A 27 3.66 8.27 -8.99
N ASP A 28 2.46 8.05 -9.51
CA ASP A 28 2.16 8.32 -10.92
C ASP A 28 2.34 9.80 -11.29
N ALA A 29 1.92 10.71 -10.42
CA ALA A 29 2.16 12.14 -10.59
C ALA A 29 3.66 12.47 -10.56
N GLN A 30 4.41 11.90 -9.62
CA GLN A 30 5.86 12.08 -9.52
C GLN A 30 6.61 11.57 -10.75
N LEU A 31 6.19 10.44 -11.33
CA LEU A 31 6.77 9.91 -12.56
C LEU A 31 6.56 10.84 -13.75
N VAL A 32 5.38 11.45 -13.86
CA VAL A 32 5.07 12.45 -14.90
C VAL A 32 5.91 13.71 -14.70
N GLU A 33 5.92 14.26 -13.48
CA GLU A 33 6.68 15.47 -13.16
C GLU A 33 8.18 15.28 -13.39
N ALA A 34 8.75 14.17 -12.90
CA ALA A 34 10.17 13.86 -13.11
C ALA A 34 10.51 13.75 -14.59
N LYS A 35 9.60 13.19 -15.40
CA LYS A 35 9.79 13.12 -16.85
C LYS A 35 9.77 14.50 -17.51
N GLU A 36 8.80 15.34 -17.15
CA GLU A 36 8.69 16.70 -17.70
C GLU A 36 9.91 17.55 -17.35
N GLN A 37 10.35 17.51 -16.09
CA GLN A 37 11.57 18.20 -15.65
C GLN A 37 12.78 17.70 -16.44
N ARG A 38 12.92 16.38 -16.59
CA ARG A 38 14.04 15.79 -17.31
C ARG A 38 14.06 16.19 -18.80
N ASP A 39 12.91 16.19 -19.45
CA ASP A 39 12.78 16.58 -20.85
C ASP A 39 13.14 18.08 -21.04
N GLN A 40 12.74 18.94 -20.09
CA GLN A 40 13.07 20.37 -20.10
C GLN A 40 14.57 20.61 -19.86
N GLU A 41 15.16 19.99 -18.84
CA GLU A 41 16.58 20.10 -18.53
C GLU A 41 17.45 19.61 -19.70
N HIS A 42 17.10 18.47 -20.30
CA HIS A 42 17.82 17.94 -21.45
C HIS A 42 17.76 18.90 -22.65
N ALA A 43 16.58 19.48 -22.91
CA ALA A 43 16.44 20.45 -23.99
C ALA A 43 17.31 21.70 -23.77
N GLN A 44 17.36 22.22 -22.54
CA GLN A 44 18.23 23.36 -22.19
C GLN A 44 19.71 23.00 -22.34
N TYR A 45 20.10 21.80 -21.90
CA TYR A 45 21.46 21.29 -22.06
C TYR A 45 21.88 21.23 -23.54
N LEU A 46 21.02 20.73 -24.43
CA LEU A 46 21.33 20.65 -25.87
C LEU A 46 21.55 22.02 -26.50
N VAL A 47 20.78 23.03 -26.10
CA VAL A 47 20.95 24.41 -26.56
C VAL A 47 22.27 24.97 -26.04
N ALA A 48 22.53 24.88 -24.73
CA ALA A 48 23.75 25.40 -24.12
C ALA A 48 25.01 24.74 -24.71
N LYS A 49 24.99 23.41 -24.87
CA LYS A 49 26.08 22.67 -25.51
C LYS A 49 26.36 23.18 -26.92
N LYS A 50 25.31 23.43 -27.70
CA LYS A 50 25.47 23.95 -29.06
C LYS A 50 26.07 25.35 -29.07
N ASP A 51 25.61 26.22 -28.19
CA ASP A 51 26.12 27.60 -28.08
C ASP A 51 27.62 27.59 -27.68
N ASP A 52 28.02 26.72 -26.76
CA ASP A 52 29.42 26.55 -26.36
C ASP A 52 30.29 25.94 -27.48
N GLU A 53 29.77 24.97 -28.23
CA GLU A 53 30.45 24.42 -29.42
C GLU A 53 30.66 25.49 -30.50
N ASP A 54 29.63 26.29 -30.78
CA ASP A 54 29.69 27.40 -31.74
C ASP A 54 30.65 28.51 -31.24
N ALA A 55 30.64 28.84 -29.95
CA ALA A 55 31.56 29.80 -29.34
C ALA A 55 33.02 29.33 -29.40
N LYS A 56 33.28 28.05 -29.10
CA LYS A 56 34.60 27.43 -29.22
C LYS A 56 35.13 27.51 -30.66
N ALA A 57 34.28 27.23 -31.65
CA ALA A 57 34.63 27.33 -33.06
C ALA A 57 34.97 28.78 -33.45
N LEU A 58 34.13 29.75 -33.04
CA LEU A 58 34.36 31.18 -33.30
C LEU A 58 35.67 31.69 -32.69
N VAL A 59 36.01 31.29 -31.46
CA VAL A 59 37.27 31.66 -30.81
C VAL A 59 38.47 31.07 -31.53
N GLU A 60 38.38 29.83 -32.01
CA GLU A 60 39.43 29.23 -32.83
C GLU A 60 39.60 29.94 -34.17
N ASP A 61 38.50 30.26 -34.85
CA ASP A 61 38.54 31.01 -36.11
C ASP A 61 39.18 32.38 -35.92
N ALA A 62 38.81 33.12 -34.87
CA ALA A 62 39.42 34.40 -34.52
C ALA A 62 40.94 34.26 -34.26
N ARG A 63 41.33 33.20 -33.54
CA ARG A 63 42.74 32.88 -33.30
C ARG A 63 43.49 32.58 -34.59
N VAL A 64 42.90 31.82 -35.51
CA VAL A 64 43.49 31.49 -36.82
C VAL A 64 43.63 32.72 -37.69
N VAL A 65 42.58 33.54 -37.82
CA VAL A 65 42.60 34.80 -38.60
C VAL A 65 43.69 35.72 -38.08
N LEU A 66 43.79 35.91 -36.75
CA LEU A 66 44.82 36.74 -36.15
C LEU A 66 46.22 36.17 -36.39
N THR A 67 46.39 34.85 -36.23
CA THR A 67 47.69 34.19 -36.46
C THR A 67 48.14 34.33 -37.91
N ASN A 68 47.25 34.06 -38.88
CA ASN A 68 47.53 34.15 -40.31
C ASN A 68 47.88 35.58 -40.71
N PHE A 69 47.15 36.58 -40.21
CA PHE A 69 47.45 37.99 -40.50
C PHE A 69 48.88 38.37 -40.12
N TYR A 70 49.36 37.98 -38.94
CA TYR A 70 50.73 38.31 -38.52
C TYR A 70 51.79 37.49 -39.29
N GLN A 71 51.51 36.22 -39.61
CA GLN A 71 52.42 35.37 -40.39
C GLN A 71 52.56 35.82 -41.84
N GLU A 72 51.44 36.05 -42.53
CA GLU A 72 51.39 36.42 -43.96
C GLU A 72 51.98 37.82 -44.23
N ASN A 73 51.90 38.73 -43.25
CA ASN A 73 52.47 40.07 -43.36
C ASN A 73 53.92 40.18 -42.85
N GLY A 74 54.56 39.06 -42.50
CA GLY A 74 55.95 39.05 -42.01
C GLY A 74 56.13 39.76 -40.66
N LEU A 75 55.06 39.95 -39.90
CA LEU A 75 55.05 40.61 -38.60
C LEU A 75 55.32 39.57 -37.52
N ALA A 76 56.61 39.33 -37.23
CA ALA A 76 57.01 38.31 -36.27
C ALA A 76 56.30 38.48 -34.92
N LEU A 77 55.51 37.47 -34.53
CA LEU A 77 54.91 37.32 -33.21
C LEU A 77 56.04 37.10 -32.19
N SER A 78 56.51 38.19 -31.59
CA SER A 78 57.55 38.15 -30.56
C SER A 78 56.89 38.05 -29.19
N LEU A 79 57.17 36.96 -28.46
CA LEU A 79 56.77 36.75 -27.06
C LEU A 79 57.51 37.68 -26.07
N THR A 80 58.43 38.51 -26.56
CA THR A 80 59.24 39.42 -25.74
C THR A 80 58.56 40.78 -25.68
N GLN A 81 58.09 41.20 -24.50
CA GLN A 81 57.63 42.58 -24.28
C GLN A 81 58.76 43.56 -24.61
N ARG A 82 58.77 44.10 -25.83
CA ARG A 82 59.57 45.27 -26.17
C ARG A 82 58.91 46.47 -25.47
N ARG A 83 59.30 46.72 -24.21
CA ARG A 83 59.09 48.02 -23.58
C ARG A 83 59.75 49.07 -24.49
N GLN A 84 58.97 49.80 -25.28
CA GLN A 84 59.47 50.99 -25.92
C GLN A 84 59.87 51.96 -24.82
N LYS A 85 61.18 52.06 -24.59
CA LYS A 85 61.77 53.06 -23.70
C LYS A 85 61.45 54.41 -24.32
N GLN A 86 60.58 55.20 -23.68
CA GLN A 86 60.35 56.58 -24.12
C GLN A 86 61.70 57.32 -24.11
N PRO A 87 61.98 58.15 -25.12
CA PRO A 87 63.24 58.89 -25.18
C PRO A 87 63.35 59.82 -23.97
N GLU A 88 64.50 59.75 -23.28
CA GLU A 88 64.79 60.53 -22.10
C GLU A 88 64.97 62.00 -22.51
N VAL A 89 64.06 62.88 -22.07
CA VAL A 89 64.16 64.32 -22.32
C VAL A 89 65.11 64.96 -21.31
N VAL A 90 66.28 65.38 -21.76
CA VAL A 90 67.25 66.15 -20.97
C VAL A 90 66.78 67.59 -20.86
N ALA A 91 66.64 68.11 -19.64
CA ALA A 91 66.23 69.50 -19.39
C ALA A 91 67.22 70.48 -20.03
N GLY A 92 66.74 71.34 -20.93
CA GLY A 92 67.52 72.41 -21.57
C GLY A 92 67.85 72.22 -23.05
N GLN A 93 67.44 71.11 -23.68
CA GLN A 93 67.52 70.92 -25.15
C GLN A 93 66.12 71.01 -25.78
N ALA A 94 66.04 71.51 -27.02
CA ALA A 94 64.80 71.53 -27.77
C ALA A 94 64.26 70.09 -27.91
N PRO A 95 62.95 69.84 -27.71
CA PRO A 95 62.38 68.50 -27.86
C PRO A 95 62.74 67.95 -29.24
N PRO A 96 63.11 66.66 -29.37
CA PRO A 96 63.35 66.05 -30.67
C PRO A 96 62.11 66.26 -31.56
N PRO A 97 62.29 66.48 -32.88
CA PRO A 97 61.18 66.71 -33.79
C PRO A 97 60.15 65.58 -33.65
N PRO A 98 58.84 65.90 -33.72
CA PRO A 98 57.80 64.90 -33.55
C PRO A 98 58.05 63.75 -34.53
N PRO A 99 57.99 62.50 -34.07
CA PRO A 99 58.23 61.35 -34.94
C PRO A 99 57.26 61.42 -36.11
N LYS A 100 57.77 61.14 -37.32
CA LYS A 100 56.94 61.12 -38.52
C LYS A 100 55.85 60.08 -38.34
N THR A 101 54.60 60.50 -38.48
CA THR A 101 53.46 59.71 -38.00
C THR A 101 53.06 58.55 -38.93
N TRP A 102 53.59 58.45 -40.17
CA TRP A 102 53.06 57.51 -41.16
C TRP A 102 54.05 57.01 -42.25
N ASP A 103 55.37 57.18 -42.07
CA ASP A 103 56.36 56.84 -43.13
C ASP A 103 56.76 55.34 -43.15
N GLU A 104 56.43 54.56 -42.12
CA GLU A 104 56.78 53.13 -42.06
C GLU A 104 55.62 52.22 -42.47
N PRO A 105 55.88 51.09 -43.17
CA PRO A 105 54.88 50.06 -43.42
C PRO A 105 54.23 49.61 -42.11
N TYR A 106 52.94 49.30 -42.14
CA TYR A 106 52.19 48.88 -40.94
C TYR A 106 52.91 47.71 -40.23
N GLY A 107 53.57 48.01 -39.10
CA GLY A 107 54.36 47.05 -38.34
C GLY A 107 53.55 46.24 -37.32
N GLY A 108 52.25 46.54 -37.18
CA GLY A 108 51.34 45.91 -36.22
C GLY A 108 51.76 46.06 -34.75
N LYS A 109 50.91 45.56 -33.85
CA LYS A 109 51.16 45.48 -32.41
C LYS A 109 51.81 44.14 -32.03
N THR A 110 53.01 43.90 -32.52
CA THR A 110 53.70 42.59 -32.41
C THR A 110 54.02 42.17 -30.98
N GLY A 111 54.15 43.11 -30.03
CA GLY A 111 54.38 42.82 -28.62
C GLY A 111 53.14 42.36 -27.86
N GLU A 112 51.95 42.81 -28.25
CA GLU A 112 50.67 42.47 -27.63
C GLU A 112 49.96 41.30 -28.35
N ALA A 113 50.17 41.14 -29.66
CA ALA A 113 49.51 40.13 -30.48
C ALA A 113 49.74 38.69 -30.00
N SER A 114 50.96 38.37 -29.57
CA SER A 114 51.28 37.04 -29.04
C SER A 114 50.55 36.75 -27.74
N GLY A 115 50.32 37.76 -26.91
CA GLY A 115 49.52 37.64 -25.69
C GLY A 115 48.05 37.40 -26.02
N ILE A 116 47.50 38.11 -27.00
CA ILE A 116 46.10 37.98 -27.42
C ILE A 116 45.84 36.58 -28.01
N VAL A 117 46.72 36.08 -28.89
CA VAL A 117 46.60 34.71 -29.45
C VAL A 117 46.65 33.65 -28.34
N ALA A 118 47.50 33.84 -27.33
CA ALA A 118 47.56 32.94 -26.18
C ALA A 118 46.29 33.01 -25.31
N VAL A 119 45.73 34.20 -25.11
CA VAL A 119 44.45 34.38 -24.39
C VAL A 119 43.31 33.72 -25.16
N LEU A 120 43.24 33.84 -26.48
CA LEU A 120 42.22 33.15 -27.29
C LEU A 120 42.36 31.63 -27.21
N ALA A 121 43.60 31.10 -27.19
CA ALA A 121 43.83 29.67 -26.98
C ALA A 121 43.35 29.21 -25.60
N MET A 122 43.64 30.00 -24.55
CA MET A 122 43.18 29.73 -23.18
C MET A 122 41.65 29.74 -23.08
N ILE A 123 40.98 30.74 -23.67
CA ILE A 123 39.51 30.83 -23.69
C ILE A 123 38.92 29.59 -24.38
N LYS A 124 39.47 29.16 -25.52
CA LYS A 124 39.01 27.94 -26.20
C LYS A 124 39.17 26.69 -25.33
N GLU A 125 40.31 26.56 -24.66
CA GLU A 125 40.55 25.44 -23.73
C GLU A 125 39.58 25.47 -22.54
N ASP A 126 39.25 26.65 -22.03
CA ASP A 126 38.28 26.79 -20.94
C ASP A 126 36.86 26.45 -21.40
N ILE A 127 36.42 26.90 -22.58
CA ILE A 127 35.13 26.48 -23.17
C ILE A 127 35.09 24.95 -23.37
N GLN A 128 36.19 24.33 -23.80
CA GLN A 128 36.26 22.87 -23.92
C GLN A 128 36.08 22.18 -22.56
N LYS A 129 36.72 22.69 -21.50
CA LYS A 129 36.53 22.14 -20.15
C LYS A 129 35.08 22.29 -19.69
N ASP A 130 34.43 23.41 -20.01
CA ASP A 130 33.03 23.64 -19.67
C ASP A 130 32.09 22.67 -20.40
N LEU A 131 32.34 22.39 -21.68
CA LEU A 131 31.65 21.33 -22.44
C LEU A 131 31.82 19.95 -21.80
N ASP A 132 33.04 19.59 -21.39
CA ASP A 132 33.31 18.31 -20.76
C ASP A 132 32.62 18.20 -19.38
N ASN A 133 32.64 19.29 -18.61
CA ASN A 133 31.99 19.37 -17.30
C ASN A 133 30.46 19.29 -17.40
N THR A 134 29.86 20.00 -18.36
CA THR A 134 28.41 20.00 -18.58
C THR A 134 27.93 18.65 -19.12
N GLN A 135 28.69 17.99 -20.01
CA GLN A 135 28.40 16.62 -20.43
C GLN A 135 28.46 15.64 -19.26
N ALA A 136 29.46 15.74 -18.39
CA ALA A 136 29.55 14.90 -17.21
C ALA A 136 28.40 15.15 -16.20
N ALA A 137 27.93 16.41 -16.09
CA ALA A 137 26.77 16.75 -15.27
C ALA A 137 25.48 16.18 -15.86
N GLU A 138 25.29 16.29 -17.18
CA GLU A 138 24.16 15.74 -17.91
C GLU A 138 24.10 14.20 -17.79
N ASP A 139 25.23 13.51 -17.94
CA ASP A 139 25.29 12.05 -17.79
C ASP A 139 24.87 11.61 -16.38
N LYS A 140 25.24 12.39 -15.35
CA LYS A 140 24.81 12.14 -13.97
C LYS A 140 23.32 12.38 -13.79
N ALA A 141 22.79 13.47 -14.34
CA ALA A 141 21.36 13.79 -14.29
C ALA A 141 20.52 12.70 -14.97
N ALA A 142 20.95 12.23 -16.16
CA ALA A 142 20.28 11.15 -16.87
C ALA A 142 20.27 9.83 -16.09
N ARG A 143 21.38 9.49 -15.41
CA ARG A 143 21.46 8.30 -14.54
C ARG A 143 20.54 8.43 -13.32
N LEU A 144 20.60 9.56 -12.62
CA LEU A 144 19.77 9.82 -11.44
C LEU A 144 18.28 9.73 -11.78
N TYR A 145 17.87 10.30 -12.92
CA TYR A 145 16.50 10.17 -13.41
C TYR A 145 16.11 8.71 -13.63
N THR A 146 16.98 7.92 -14.27
CA THR A 146 16.71 6.50 -14.54
C THR A 146 16.59 5.69 -13.25
N GLU A 147 17.47 5.91 -12.28
CA GLU A 147 17.44 5.26 -10.97
C GLU A 147 16.20 5.65 -10.15
N THR A 148 15.86 6.95 -10.13
CA THR A 148 14.68 7.47 -9.44
C THR A 148 13.41 6.91 -10.06
N LYS A 149 13.32 6.93 -11.39
CA LYS A 149 12.19 6.36 -12.14
C LYS A 149 12.01 4.87 -11.80
N GLN A 150 13.09 4.09 -11.83
CA GLN A 150 13.03 2.67 -11.52
C GLN A 150 12.53 2.43 -10.09
N THR A 151 13.04 3.20 -9.13
CA THR A 151 12.63 3.11 -7.72
C THR A 151 11.13 3.38 -7.56
N LEU A 152 10.62 4.44 -8.21
CA LEU A 152 9.21 4.78 -8.21
C LEU A 152 8.35 3.69 -8.87
N GLU A 153 8.79 3.13 -9.99
CA GLU A 153 8.09 2.02 -10.67
C GLU A 153 8.05 0.75 -9.80
N ASP A 154 9.13 0.44 -9.08
CA ASP A 154 9.19 -0.69 -8.16
C ASP A 154 8.30 -0.48 -6.93
N ASP A 155 8.28 0.72 -6.35
CA ASP A 155 7.37 1.07 -5.25
C ASP A 155 5.91 1.00 -5.69
N LYS A 156 5.59 1.54 -6.86
CA LYS A 156 4.25 1.41 -7.45
C LYS A 156 3.86 -0.05 -7.59
N LYS A 157 4.75 -0.90 -8.11
CA LYS A 157 4.47 -2.32 -8.26
C LYS A 157 4.21 -2.99 -6.91
N ARG A 158 5.07 -2.74 -5.93
CA ARG A 158 4.93 -3.27 -4.56
C ARG A 158 3.60 -2.86 -3.92
N LEU A 159 3.20 -1.60 -4.06
CA LEU A 159 1.93 -1.12 -3.53
C LEU A 159 0.73 -1.78 -4.21
N ASN A 160 0.76 -1.98 -5.52
CA ASN A 160 -0.30 -2.68 -6.24
C ASN A 160 -0.42 -4.16 -5.84
N GLU A 161 0.71 -4.83 -5.60
CA GLU A 161 0.73 -6.20 -5.04
C GLU A 161 0.09 -6.22 -3.64
N LEU A 162 0.46 -5.27 -2.78
CA LEU A 162 -0.12 -5.14 -1.43
C LEU A 162 -1.63 -4.84 -1.47
N ILE A 163 -2.09 -3.95 -2.35
CA ILE A 163 -3.52 -3.67 -2.55
C ILE A 163 -4.26 -4.96 -2.91
N THR A 164 -3.72 -5.75 -3.84
CA THR A 164 -4.34 -7.01 -4.27
C THR A 164 -4.45 -8.01 -3.12
N GLU A 165 -3.41 -8.12 -2.28
CA GLU A 165 -3.41 -8.99 -1.10
C GLU A 165 -4.46 -8.53 -0.06
N LEU A 166 -4.52 -7.23 0.22
CA LEU A 166 -5.50 -6.64 1.15
C LEU A 166 -6.94 -6.82 0.65
N GLU A 167 -7.18 -6.66 -0.65
CA GLU A 167 -8.49 -6.88 -1.28
C GLU A 167 -8.93 -8.34 -1.13
N LEU A 168 -8.01 -9.29 -1.34
CA LEU A 168 -8.27 -10.71 -1.14
C LEU A 168 -8.61 -11.01 0.33
N GLU A 169 -7.83 -10.49 1.28
CA GLU A 169 -8.10 -10.68 2.70
C GLU A 169 -9.47 -10.09 3.10
N LYS A 170 -9.76 -8.86 2.64
CA LYS A 170 -11.05 -8.19 2.85
C LYS A 170 -12.21 -9.04 2.30
N GLY A 171 -12.06 -9.59 1.10
CA GLY A 171 -13.04 -10.48 0.48
C GLY A 171 -13.31 -11.72 1.32
N ASN A 172 -12.24 -12.41 1.75
CA ASN A 172 -12.34 -13.62 2.59
C ASN A 172 -13.03 -13.35 3.94
N LYS A 173 -12.70 -12.24 4.61
CA LYS A 173 -13.41 -11.83 5.83
C LYS A 173 -14.87 -11.50 5.55
N GLY A 174 -15.17 -10.86 4.41
CA GLY A 174 -16.53 -10.56 3.97
C GLY A 174 -17.38 -11.81 3.78
N VAL A 175 -16.83 -12.85 3.16
CA VAL A 175 -17.48 -14.17 3.05
C VAL A 175 -17.76 -14.75 4.43
N THR A 176 -16.76 -14.76 5.32
CA THR A 176 -16.91 -15.30 6.68
C THR A 176 -18.01 -14.57 7.47
N VAL A 177 -18.12 -13.24 7.32
CA VAL A 177 -19.21 -12.45 7.93
C VAL A 177 -20.57 -12.89 7.39
N SER A 178 -20.68 -13.08 6.08
CA SER A 178 -21.93 -13.52 5.44
C SER A 178 -22.35 -14.90 5.94
N ASP A 179 -21.42 -15.86 5.95
CA ASP A 179 -21.67 -17.23 6.40
C ASP A 179 -22.08 -17.25 7.86
N THR A 180 -21.33 -16.56 8.73
CA THR A 180 -21.64 -16.49 10.18
C THR A 180 -23.01 -15.85 10.44
N LYS A 181 -23.42 -14.86 9.63
CA LYS A 181 -24.77 -14.28 9.72
C LYS A 181 -25.85 -15.28 9.30
N GLY A 182 -25.61 -16.04 8.24
CA GLY A 182 -26.48 -17.11 7.77
C GLY A 182 -26.68 -18.19 8.83
N ASP A 183 -25.58 -18.73 9.35
CA ASP A 183 -25.59 -19.77 10.39
C ASP A 183 -26.31 -19.29 11.65
N ARG A 184 -26.02 -18.08 12.12
CA ARG A 184 -26.69 -17.49 13.28
C ARG A 184 -28.20 -17.36 13.06
N SER A 185 -28.64 -17.02 11.86
CA SER A 185 -30.08 -16.93 11.54
C SER A 185 -30.71 -18.32 11.55
N ALA A 186 -30.08 -19.30 10.92
CA ALA A 186 -30.57 -20.68 10.88
C ALA A 186 -30.67 -21.28 12.28
N GLU A 187 -29.65 -21.11 13.12
CA GLU A 187 -29.65 -21.60 14.50
C GLU A 187 -30.66 -20.86 15.39
N LYS A 188 -30.96 -19.60 15.07
CA LYS A 188 -32.06 -18.90 15.74
C LYS A 188 -33.41 -19.51 15.37
N ASP A 189 -33.63 -19.82 14.10
CA ASP A 189 -34.87 -20.43 13.64
C ASP A 189 -35.06 -21.85 14.24
N THR A 190 -33.99 -22.64 14.35
CA THR A 190 -34.02 -23.95 15.02
C THR A 190 -34.32 -23.80 16.51
N LEU A 191 -33.69 -22.84 17.19
CA LEU A 191 -33.95 -22.54 18.61
C LEU A 191 -35.40 -22.12 18.81
N ASP A 192 -35.93 -21.21 17.99
CA ASP A 192 -37.32 -20.75 18.09
C ASP A 192 -38.31 -21.90 17.86
N ALA A 193 -38.04 -22.79 16.91
CA ALA A 193 -38.84 -24.00 16.68
C ALA A 193 -38.78 -24.97 17.86
N LEU A 194 -37.60 -25.16 18.47
CA LEU A 194 -37.43 -26.01 19.65
C LEU A 194 -38.17 -25.43 20.86
N MET A 195 -38.08 -24.12 21.08
CA MET A 195 -38.78 -23.44 22.16
C MET A 195 -40.30 -23.56 22.02
N ARG A 196 -40.83 -23.48 20.78
CA ARG A 196 -42.25 -23.77 20.51
C ARG A 196 -42.61 -25.21 20.85
N LYS A 197 -41.81 -26.18 20.41
CA LYS A 197 -42.05 -27.61 20.72
C LYS A 197 -42.05 -27.88 22.22
N ILE A 198 -41.16 -27.23 22.98
CA ILE A 198 -41.16 -27.31 24.45
C ILE A 198 -42.45 -26.73 25.02
N GLY A 199 -42.87 -25.54 24.58
CA GLY A 199 -44.12 -24.92 25.01
C GLY A 199 -45.36 -25.77 24.68
N ASP A 200 -45.40 -26.40 23.49
CA ASP A 200 -46.52 -27.27 23.08
C ASP A 200 -46.57 -28.57 23.90
N ALA A 201 -45.42 -29.10 24.31
CA ALA A 201 -45.34 -30.32 25.12
C ALA A 201 -45.62 -30.07 26.61
N GLU A 202 -45.38 -28.85 27.10
CA GLU A 202 -45.45 -28.48 28.51
C GLU A 202 -46.81 -28.82 29.16
N PRO A 203 -47.99 -28.53 28.58
CA PRO A 203 -49.27 -28.91 29.17
C PRO A 203 -49.43 -30.42 29.35
N GLY A 204 -48.95 -31.22 28.38
CA GLY A 204 -49.00 -32.67 28.42
C GLY A 204 -48.07 -33.23 29.50
N CYS A 205 -46.82 -32.76 29.54
CA CYS A 205 -45.87 -33.09 30.59
C CYS A 205 -46.44 -32.74 31.98
N ASN A 206 -47.01 -31.55 32.14
CA ASN A 206 -47.64 -31.12 33.39
C ASN A 206 -48.82 -32.02 33.77
N PHE A 207 -49.66 -32.41 32.81
CA PHE A 207 -50.74 -33.35 33.04
C PHE A 207 -50.22 -34.68 33.58
N PHE A 208 -49.20 -35.29 32.97
CA PHE A 208 -48.64 -36.55 33.46
C PHE A 208 -47.96 -36.39 34.82
N THR A 209 -47.13 -35.38 35.01
CA THR A 209 -46.41 -35.15 36.28
C THR A 209 -47.39 -35.00 37.45
N VAL A 210 -48.51 -34.29 37.26
CA VAL A 210 -49.50 -34.08 38.33
C VAL A 210 -50.46 -35.27 38.49
N LYS A 211 -50.90 -35.89 37.38
CA LYS A 211 -51.98 -36.89 37.42
C LYS A 211 -51.50 -38.33 37.48
N PHE A 212 -50.28 -38.64 37.05
CA PHE A 212 -49.77 -40.02 37.00
C PHE A 212 -49.80 -40.74 38.35
N PRO A 213 -49.39 -40.14 39.49
CA PRO A 213 -49.43 -40.85 40.78
C PRO A 213 -50.84 -41.29 41.18
N ILE A 214 -51.82 -40.40 41.04
CA ILE A 214 -53.24 -40.70 41.36
C ILE A 214 -53.79 -41.73 40.37
N ARG A 215 -53.51 -41.58 39.07
CA ARG A 215 -53.96 -42.54 38.04
C ARG A 215 -53.34 -43.92 38.23
N SER A 216 -52.07 -43.99 38.61
CA SER A 216 -51.38 -45.24 38.92
C SER A 216 -52.02 -45.94 40.11
N LYS A 217 -52.27 -45.21 41.21
CA LYS A 217 -52.99 -45.73 42.37
C LYS A 217 -54.38 -46.25 42.01
N ASN A 218 -55.17 -45.46 41.28
CA ASN A 218 -56.53 -45.83 40.87
C ASN A 218 -56.52 -47.05 39.92
N ARG A 219 -55.55 -47.15 39.01
CA ARG A 219 -55.38 -48.32 38.15
C ARG A 219 -55.03 -49.57 38.96
N GLN A 220 -54.17 -49.46 39.97
CA GLN A 220 -53.88 -50.60 40.84
C GLN A 220 -55.13 -51.05 41.60
N ILE A 221 -55.92 -50.11 42.12
CA ILE A 221 -57.23 -50.41 42.75
C ILE A 221 -58.17 -51.11 41.76
N GLU A 222 -58.25 -50.65 40.52
CA GLU A 222 -59.05 -51.28 39.47
C GLU A 222 -58.57 -52.71 39.15
N MET A 223 -57.26 -52.90 38.98
CA MET A 223 -56.66 -54.22 38.74
C MET A 223 -56.95 -55.19 39.89
N ASP A 224 -56.73 -54.75 41.14
CA ASP A 224 -57.04 -55.53 42.34
C ASP A 224 -58.54 -55.87 42.40
N GLY A 225 -59.41 -54.93 42.03
CA GLY A 225 -60.85 -55.14 41.94
C GLY A 225 -61.24 -56.18 40.88
N LEU A 226 -60.62 -56.14 39.70
CA LEU A 226 -60.82 -57.11 38.63
C LEU A 226 -60.32 -58.51 39.02
N GLU A 227 -59.16 -58.61 39.66
CA GLU A 227 -58.63 -59.87 40.18
C GLU A 227 -59.56 -60.47 41.25
N LYS A 228 -60.05 -59.63 42.16
CA LYS A 228 -61.05 -60.01 43.15
C LYS A 228 -62.32 -60.55 42.50
N ALA A 229 -62.88 -59.81 41.53
CA ALA A 229 -64.09 -60.23 40.81
C ALA A 229 -63.87 -61.58 40.09
N LYS A 230 -62.73 -61.76 39.43
CA LYS A 230 -62.36 -63.02 38.79
C LYS A 230 -62.29 -64.18 39.80
N ALA A 231 -61.64 -63.98 40.94
CA ALA A 231 -61.53 -65.01 41.96
C ALA A 231 -62.88 -65.36 42.60
N VAL A 232 -63.78 -64.39 42.80
CA VAL A 232 -65.17 -64.66 43.23
C VAL A 232 -65.88 -65.56 42.21
N LEU A 233 -65.76 -65.27 40.91
CA LEU A 233 -66.33 -66.12 39.85
C LEU A 233 -65.72 -67.53 39.83
N MET A 234 -64.49 -67.70 40.32
CA MET A 234 -63.82 -68.99 40.48
C MET A 234 -64.07 -69.66 41.85
N GLY A 235 -64.96 -69.10 42.69
CA GLY A 235 -65.39 -69.70 43.96
C GLY A 235 -64.63 -69.25 45.21
N ALA A 236 -63.75 -68.25 45.12
CA ALA A 236 -63.05 -67.70 46.28
C ALA A 236 -63.97 -66.80 47.13
N THR A 237 -63.76 -66.81 48.45
CA THR A 237 -64.41 -65.87 49.40
C THR A 237 -63.37 -64.99 50.09
N PHE A 238 -63.61 -63.69 50.08
CA PHE A 238 -62.72 -62.68 50.65
C PHE A 238 -63.22 -62.25 52.03
N ALA A 239 -62.30 -61.89 52.93
CA ALA A 239 -62.65 -61.28 54.20
C ALA A 239 -63.44 -59.97 53.94
N THR A 240 -64.53 -59.74 54.67
CA THR A 240 -65.16 -58.42 54.70
C THR A 240 -64.25 -57.47 55.49
N PRO A 241 -63.86 -56.31 54.93
CA PRO A 241 -63.11 -55.32 55.69
C PRO A 241 -63.90 -54.88 56.94
N GLU A 242 -63.20 -54.59 58.04
CA GLU A 242 -63.79 -54.18 59.34
C GLU A 242 -64.71 -52.95 59.25
N ASP A 243 -64.56 -52.12 58.21
CA ASP A 243 -65.42 -50.98 57.92
C ASP A 243 -65.91 -51.03 56.45
N PRO A 244 -67.23 -51.22 56.21
CA PRO A 244 -67.79 -51.28 54.86
C PRO A 244 -67.79 -49.94 54.11
N THR A 245 -67.45 -48.81 54.76
CA THR A 245 -67.39 -47.48 54.14
C THR A 245 -65.98 -47.03 53.73
N ARG A 246 -64.95 -47.83 54.08
CA ARG A 246 -63.55 -47.56 53.75
C ARG A 246 -63.30 -47.58 52.22
N PRO A 247 -62.56 -46.61 51.65
CA PRO A 247 -62.12 -46.66 50.26
C PRO A 247 -61.23 -47.87 50.00
N ILE A 248 -61.45 -48.58 48.88
CA ILE A 248 -60.59 -49.67 48.43
C ILE A 248 -59.19 -49.12 48.13
N VAL A 249 -58.15 -49.74 48.69
CA VAL A 249 -56.74 -49.36 48.47
C VAL A 249 -55.95 -50.51 47.82
N PRO A 250 -54.82 -50.19 47.16
CA PRO A 250 -53.94 -51.23 46.63
C PRO A 250 -53.55 -52.28 47.68
N GLY A 251 -53.67 -53.56 47.35
CA GLY A 251 -53.41 -54.70 48.22
C GLY A 251 -54.66 -55.34 48.84
N ASP A 252 -55.84 -54.71 48.74
CA ASP A 252 -57.09 -55.24 49.30
C ASP A 252 -57.54 -56.58 48.65
N ALA A 253 -57.02 -56.92 47.46
CA ALA A 253 -57.28 -58.20 46.79
C ALA A 253 -56.54 -59.40 47.43
N LEU A 254 -55.47 -59.18 48.21
CA LEU A 254 -54.64 -60.26 48.75
C LEU A 254 -55.25 -60.96 49.99
N LEU A 255 -56.33 -60.42 50.55
CA LEU A 255 -56.98 -60.91 51.79
C LEU A 255 -57.98 -62.04 51.49
N GLN A 256 -57.46 -63.20 51.10
CA GLN A 256 -58.26 -64.41 50.81
C GLN A 256 -58.43 -65.31 52.04
N HIS A 257 -59.63 -65.87 52.22
CA HIS A 257 -59.83 -66.99 53.14
C HIS A 257 -60.11 -68.26 52.33
N VAL A 258 -59.26 -69.26 52.50
CA VAL A 258 -59.45 -70.59 51.90
C VAL A 258 -60.62 -71.27 52.58
N LYS A 259 -61.75 -71.43 51.87
CA LYS A 259 -62.78 -72.40 52.27
C LYS A 259 -62.23 -73.80 52.05
N GLN A 260 -61.64 -74.40 53.08
CA GLN A 260 -61.51 -75.85 53.14
C GLN A 260 -62.93 -76.43 53.16
N HIS A 261 -63.41 -76.90 52.01
CA HIS A 261 -64.62 -77.71 51.97
C HIS A 261 -64.27 -79.12 52.50
N ARG A 262 -64.66 -79.38 53.75
CA ARG A 262 -65.33 -80.65 54.09
C ARG A 262 -66.60 -80.72 53.25
N GLN A 263 -66.61 -81.58 52.24
CA GLN A 263 -67.56 -82.67 52.03
C GLN A 263 -67.01 -83.54 50.90
#